data_AF-A0A545T8S8-F1
#
_entry.id   AF-A0A545T8S8-F1
#
_cell.length_a   1.000
_cell.length_b   1.000
_cell.length_c   1.000
_cell.angle_alpha   90.00
_cell.angle_beta   90.00
_cell.angle_gamma   90.00
#
_symmetry.space_group_name_H-M   'P 1'
#
loop_
_entity.id
_entity.type
_entity.pdbx_description
1 polymer ?
#
loop_
_entity_poly.entity_id
_entity_poly.type
_entity_poly.pdbx_seq_one_letter_code
_entity_poly.pdbx_strand_id
1 'polypeptide(L)'
;MKKLSILFSLFLGGLVACSDSDNDLPDPPPPPAPPLLAKIQVVHASPDAPRVNLAVDDITFAENVDYLDATPVTDLAAGTHTADVLAILPDGSTVEAFPTVEAPFGADIIYTVLAVNTLENIEPLILTRADTAVTAGNARIQVVHAAPNAPIVDVYATAPGADLATSSPLVTADFKDSLDATEVPAGDYQIRITPAGDAATVVYDSGTITLPDGGDFTIAAVTNVGPGDQPVNLLLLSASGSVSLLDASTPTSVRVVHASPDAPAVDIIANDGFAEPLISNIPFAGWAGYVDLPADTYNIKVVPNGETTPVVIDADLTLDAGVAYNVIATDVLAEITPLVLTADNRRVGTEAKLRVIHGSPTAQNVDIYLVAPQTDITDVAPTLSDVPFQADTNFLSVAEGSYDVIVTPTGTKDAAIGPATISLSAGGVYTIIARDGEGGGAPLGVILLDDFESPVN
;
A
#
# COMPACT_ATOMS: atom_id res chain seq x y z
N MET A 1 15.27 -13.97 71.48
CA MET A 1 16.37 -14.26 72.42
C MET A 1 17.33 -15.23 71.76
N LYS A 2 18.64 -14.94 71.89
CA LYS A 2 19.79 -15.78 71.50
C LYS A 2 19.62 -17.25 71.92
N LYS A 3 20.23 -18.14 71.13
CA LYS A 3 21.08 -19.28 71.56
C LYS A 3 21.71 -19.87 70.29
N LEU A 4 22.98 -19.66 69.94
CA LEU A 4 24.26 -19.92 70.63
C LEU A 4 24.66 -21.41 70.63
N SER A 5 25.71 -21.71 69.84
CA SER A 5 26.83 -22.64 70.14
C SER A 5 26.56 -24.16 70.16
N ILE A 6 27.47 -25.11 69.86
CA ILE A 6 28.91 -25.13 69.54
C ILE A 6 29.30 -26.61 69.23
N LEU A 7 30.43 -26.81 68.53
CA LEU A 7 31.36 -27.97 68.52
C LEU A 7 31.01 -29.24 67.72
N PHE A 8 31.90 -29.60 66.79
CA PHE A 8 32.84 -30.69 67.07
C PHE A 8 34.17 -30.49 66.31
N SER A 9 35.26 -30.81 67.00
CA SER A 9 36.65 -30.68 66.58
C SER A 9 37.20 -32.05 66.22
N LEU A 10 38.06 -32.16 65.19
CA LEU A 10 39.05 -33.24 65.14
C LEU A 10 40.31 -32.79 64.37
N PHE A 11 41.38 -32.60 65.14
CA PHE A 11 42.81 -32.66 64.79
C PHE A 11 43.17 -34.11 64.40
N LEU A 12 44.19 -34.52 63.63
CA LEU A 12 45.51 -34.00 63.24
C LEU A 12 46.05 -34.95 62.13
N GLY A 13 46.92 -34.48 61.23
CA GLY A 13 47.74 -35.38 60.42
C GLY A 13 48.53 -34.66 59.33
N GLY A 14 49.69 -34.10 59.69
CA GLY A 14 50.62 -33.52 58.71
C GLY A 14 51.39 -34.61 57.96
N LEU A 15 51.54 -34.41 56.66
CA LEU A 15 52.63 -34.98 55.85
C LEU A 15 53.17 -33.84 54.98
N VAL A 16 54.45 -33.52 55.14
CA VAL A 16 55.22 -32.68 54.22
C VAL A 16 56.03 -33.62 53.35
N ALA A 17 55.81 -33.57 52.03
CA ALA A 17 56.79 -33.96 51.02
C ALA A 17 56.48 -33.18 49.73
N CYS A 18 57.51 -32.47 49.23
CA CYS A 18 57.48 -31.64 48.04
C CYS A 18 57.16 -32.45 46.77
N SER A 19 56.30 -31.87 45.92
CA SER A 19 56.36 -32.06 44.47
C SER A 19 55.78 -30.81 43.83
N ASP A 20 56.67 -30.02 43.27
CA ASP A 20 56.41 -28.92 42.36
C ASP A 20 55.54 -29.44 41.22
N SER A 21 54.37 -28.85 41.01
CA SER A 21 53.52 -29.11 39.86
C SER A 21 52.68 -27.85 39.64
N ASP A 22 53.31 -26.86 39.01
CA ASP A 22 52.65 -25.78 38.30
C ASP A 22 51.65 -26.41 37.35
N ASN A 23 50.40 -26.52 37.79
CA ASN A 23 49.30 -26.83 36.91
C ASN A 23 48.87 -25.50 36.29
N ASP A 24 49.71 -25.00 35.38
CA ASP A 24 49.38 -23.98 34.38
C ASP A 24 48.26 -24.56 33.51
N LEU A 25 47.03 -24.52 34.03
CA LEU A 25 45.87 -24.67 33.17
C LEU A 25 45.91 -23.44 32.25
N PRO A 26 45.97 -23.62 30.92
CA PRO A 26 45.92 -22.48 30.02
C PRO A 26 44.65 -21.69 30.33
N ASP A 27 44.79 -20.37 30.45
CA ASP A 27 43.63 -19.48 30.60
C ASP A 27 42.59 -19.85 29.53
N PRO A 28 41.29 -19.93 29.89
CA PRO A 28 40.26 -20.19 28.90
C PRO A 28 40.40 -19.16 27.78
N PRO A 29 40.28 -19.57 26.51
CA PRO A 29 40.44 -18.66 25.39
C PRO A 29 39.51 -17.45 25.61
N PRO A 30 39.99 -16.23 25.35
CA PRO A 30 39.16 -15.05 25.51
C PRO A 30 37.86 -15.23 24.72
N PRO A 31 36.71 -14.74 25.23
CA PRO A 31 35.45 -14.81 24.51
C PRO A 31 35.64 -14.26 23.09
N PRO A 32 35.00 -14.85 22.07
CA PRO A 32 35.02 -14.27 20.73
C PRO A 32 34.61 -12.80 20.81
N ALA A 33 35.31 -11.93 20.08
CA ALA A 33 34.90 -10.54 19.97
C ALA A 33 33.45 -10.49 19.45
N PRO A 34 32.59 -9.61 19.98
CA PRO A 34 31.25 -9.42 19.44
C PRO A 34 31.34 -9.14 17.93
N PRO A 35 30.41 -9.67 17.12
CA PRO A 35 30.38 -9.33 15.71
C PRO A 35 30.19 -7.82 15.58
N LEU A 36 30.95 -7.21 14.66
CA LEU A 36 30.66 -5.85 14.22
C LEU A 36 29.31 -5.87 13.49
N LEU A 37 28.48 -4.86 13.70
CA LEU A 37 27.12 -4.80 13.15
C LEU A 37 27.00 -3.64 12.17
N ALA A 38 26.33 -3.90 11.05
CA ALA A 38 25.68 -2.93 10.20
C ALA A 38 24.19 -2.89 10.54
N LYS A 39 23.45 -1.92 10.00
CA LYS A 39 21.99 -1.91 10.06
C LYS A 39 21.41 -1.82 8.66
N ILE A 40 20.28 -2.49 8.44
CA ILE A 40 19.59 -2.50 7.15
C ILE A 40 18.11 -2.17 7.31
N GLN A 41 17.58 -1.40 6.37
CA GLN A 41 16.16 -1.19 6.13
C GLN A 41 15.90 -1.34 4.64
N VAL A 42 14.85 -2.09 4.29
CA VAL A 42 14.43 -2.27 2.90
C VAL A 42 13.11 -1.58 2.67
N VAL A 43 12.98 -0.93 1.52
CA VAL A 43 11.83 -0.13 1.13
C VAL A 43 11.36 -0.52 -0.26
N HIS A 44 10.07 -0.76 -0.40
CA HIS A 44 9.47 -1.01 -1.69
C HIS A 44 8.96 0.31 -2.31
N ALA A 45 9.70 0.84 -3.27
CA ALA A 45 9.41 2.10 -3.95
C ALA A 45 9.08 1.94 -5.46
N SER A 46 8.89 0.70 -5.94
CA SER A 46 8.46 0.42 -7.31
C SER A 46 6.93 0.44 -7.41
N PRO A 47 6.32 1.33 -8.20
CA PRO A 47 4.87 1.57 -8.17
C PRO A 47 4.03 0.50 -8.83
N ASP A 48 4.62 -0.34 -9.69
CA ASP A 48 3.94 -1.38 -10.47
C ASP A 48 4.48 -2.80 -10.21
N ALA A 49 5.48 -2.96 -9.34
CA ALA A 49 5.92 -4.28 -8.90
C ALA A 49 4.95 -4.90 -7.87
N PRO A 50 4.82 -6.24 -7.85
CA PRO A 50 4.01 -6.94 -6.85
C PRO A 50 4.65 -6.87 -5.47
N ARG A 51 3.90 -7.34 -4.46
CA ARG A 51 4.46 -7.59 -3.13
C ARG A 51 5.66 -8.51 -3.22
N VAL A 52 6.63 -8.28 -2.33
CA VAL A 52 7.86 -9.06 -2.29
C VAL A 52 8.12 -9.64 -0.90
N ASN A 53 8.79 -10.79 -0.90
CA ASN A 53 9.52 -11.26 0.26
C ASN A 53 11.00 -10.88 0.09
N LEU A 54 11.68 -10.63 1.20
CA LEU A 54 13.10 -10.36 1.24
C LEU A 54 13.79 -11.49 1.99
N ALA A 55 14.85 -12.04 1.42
CA ALA A 55 15.75 -12.96 2.09
C ALA A 55 17.17 -12.40 2.12
N VAL A 56 17.89 -12.64 3.21
CA VAL A 56 19.31 -12.31 3.38
C VAL A 56 20.04 -13.56 3.83
N ASP A 57 21.12 -13.94 3.14
CA ASP A 57 21.85 -15.19 3.34
C ASP A 57 20.92 -16.43 3.41
N ASP A 58 19.99 -16.53 2.45
CA ASP A 58 18.97 -17.58 2.35
C ASP A 58 17.94 -17.61 3.52
N ILE A 59 17.91 -16.59 4.39
CA ILE A 59 16.95 -16.48 5.49
C ILE A 59 15.92 -15.40 5.16
N THR A 60 14.64 -15.76 5.18
CA THR A 60 13.54 -14.79 5.04
C THR A 60 13.61 -13.73 6.15
N PHE A 61 13.82 -12.50 5.73
CA PHE A 61 13.96 -11.32 6.57
C PHE A 61 12.66 -10.53 6.69
N ALA A 62 11.89 -10.43 5.60
CA ALA A 62 10.58 -9.80 5.58
C ALA A 62 9.66 -10.51 4.57
N GLU A 63 8.35 -10.48 4.83
CA GLU A 63 7.35 -11.10 3.96
C GLU A 63 6.25 -10.08 3.62
N ASN A 64 5.64 -10.23 2.44
CA ASN A 64 4.52 -9.42 1.97
C ASN A 64 4.76 -7.90 2.03
N VAL A 65 5.99 -7.45 1.75
CA VAL A 65 6.31 -6.02 1.69
C VAL A 65 5.64 -5.43 0.44
N ASP A 66 4.69 -4.52 0.62
CA ASP A 66 3.96 -3.86 -0.48
C ASP A 66 4.58 -2.51 -0.84
N TYR A 67 4.14 -1.92 -1.94
CA TYR A 67 4.53 -0.57 -2.32
C TYR A 67 4.21 0.43 -1.21
N LEU A 68 5.16 1.33 -0.94
CA LEU A 68 5.18 2.27 0.20
C LEU A 68 5.52 1.65 1.56
N ASP A 69 5.72 0.34 1.66
CA ASP A 69 6.16 -0.28 2.90
C ASP A 69 7.69 -0.26 3.04
N ALA A 70 8.13 -0.14 4.29
CA ALA A 70 9.51 -0.33 4.69
C ALA A 70 9.60 -1.25 5.90
N THR A 71 10.64 -2.08 5.92
CA THR A 71 10.95 -2.88 7.10
C THR A 71 11.39 -1.97 8.25
N PRO A 72 11.32 -2.44 9.51
CA PRO A 72 12.09 -1.83 10.58
C PRO A 72 13.60 -1.88 10.26
N VAL A 73 14.35 -0.92 10.81
CA VAL A 73 15.80 -0.97 10.79
C VAL A 73 16.25 -2.11 11.71
N THR A 74 17.01 -3.05 11.16
CA THR A 74 17.44 -4.26 11.89
C THR A 74 18.95 -4.43 11.79
N ASP A 75 19.55 -5.01 12.83
CA ASP A 75 20.97 -5.32 12.85
C ASP A 75 21.29 -6.45 11.85
N LEU A 76 22.39 -6.27 11.12
CA LEU A 76 22.99 -7.24 10.21
C LEU A 76 24.47 -7.36 10.57
N ALA A 77 25.06 -8.55 10.44
CA ALA A 77 26.50 -8.66 10.66
C ALA A 77 27.26 -7.78 9.65
N ALA A 78 28.39 -7.20 10.04
CA ALA A 78 29.27 -6.55 9.08
C ALA A 78 29.99 -7.63 8.27
N GLY A 79 30.03 -7.46 6.96
CA GLY A 79 30.54 -8.46 6.04
C GLY A 79 29.85 -8.40 4.68
N THR A 80 30.19 -9.34 3.82
CA THR A 80 29.49 -9.49 2.55
C THR A 80 28.29 -10.39 2.76
N HIS A 81 27.13 -9.91 2.34
CA HIS A 81 25.87 -10.64 2.41
C HIS A 81 25.25 -10.76 1.02
N THR A 82 24.48 -11.83 0.81
CA THR A 82 23.62 -11.96 -0.36
C THR A 82 22.20 -11.60 0.02
N ALA A 83 21.52 -10.85 -0.84
CA ALA A 83 20.13 -10.49 -0.67
C ALA A 83 19.32 -10.92 -1.91
N ASP A 84 18.20 -11.56 -1.65
CA ASP A 84 17.23 -12.00 -2.64
C ASP A 84 15.91 -11.31 -2.39
N VAL A 85 15.34 -10.75 -3.45
CA VAL A 85 13.98 -10.20 -3.44
C VAL A 85 13.11 -11.11 -4.28
N LEU A 86 12.09 -11.67 -3.65
CA LEU A 86 11.22 -12.67 -4.22
C LEU A 86 9.83 -12.05 -4.45
N ALA A 87 9.50 -11.78 -5.71
CA ALA A 87 8.18 -11.30 -6.13
C ALA A 87 7.12 -12.38 -5.92
N ILE A 88 6.00 -12.01 -5.29
CA ILE A 88 4.85 -12.88 -5.08
C ILE A 88 3.97 -12.85 -6.33
N LEU A 89 3.73 -14.01 -6.91
CA LEU A 89 2.89 -14.20 -8.10
C LEU A 89 1.42 -14.45 -7.71
N PRO A 90 0.47 -14.35 -8.66
CA PRO A 90 -0.96 -14.54 -8.37
C PRO A 90 -1.34 -15.86 -7.72
N ASP A 91 -0.60 -16.93 -8.02
CA ASP A 91 -0.81 -18.26 -7.43
C ASP A 91 -0.19 -18.42 -6.02
N GLY A 92 0.40 -17.35 -5.49
CA GLY A 92 1.12 -17.32 -4.21
C GLY A 92 2.53 -17.90 -4.28
N SER A 93 2.99 -18.37 -5.45
CA SER A 93 4.38 -18.76 -5.65
C SER A 93 5.28 -17.53 -5.71
N THR A 94 6.59 -17.73 -5.60
CA THR A 94 7.56 -16.64 -5.63
C THR A 94 8.59 -16.84 -6.72
N VAL A 95 9.01 -15.74 -7.37
CA VAL A 95 10.10 -15.70 -8.34
C VAL A 95 11.10 -14.62 -7.95
N GLU A 96 12.39 -14.80 -8.24
CA GLU A 96 13.38 -13.74 -8.07
C GLU A 96 12.99 -12.50 -8.89
N ALA A 97 12.85 -11.36 -8.22
CA ALA A 97 12.50 -10.08 -8.84
C ALA A 97 13.67 -9.51 -9.64
N PHE A 98 14.90 -9.73 -9.16
CA PHE A 98 16.15 -9.38 -9.81
C PHE A 98 17.26 -10.34 -9.36
N PRO A 99 18.41 -10.41 -10.07
CA PRO A 99 19.50 -11.31 -9.69
C PRO A 99 19.98 -11.06 -8.26
N THR A 100 20.33 -12.12 -7.53
CA THR A 100 20.90 -12.06 -6.17
C THR A 100 21.95 -10.96 -6.07
N VAL A 101 21.77 -10.06 -5.11
CA VAL A 101 22.67 -8.93 -4.90
C VAL A 101 23.67 -9.31 -3.82
N GLU A 102 24.95 -9.26 -4.16
CA GLU A 102 26.05 -9.39 -3.20
C GLU A 102 26.55 -7.99 -2.84
N ALA A 103 26.49 -7.62 -1.56
CA ALA A 103 26.89 -6.29 -1.11
C ALA A 103 27.74 -6.33 0.17
N PRO A 104 28.80 -5.51 0.26
CA PRO A 104 29.57 -5.35 1.49
C PRO A 104 28.86 -4.40 2.46
N PHE A 105 28.59 -4.88 3.67
CA PHE A 105 28.03 -4.12 4.78
C PHE A 105 29.13 -3.77 5.79
N GLY A 106 29.42 -2.48 5.91
CA GLY A 106 30.38 -1.94 6.85
C GLY A 106 29.78 -1.77 8.24
N ALA A 107 30.62 -1.95 9.26
CA ALA A 107 30.24 -1.72 10.65
C ALA A 107 29.84 -0.26 10.89
N ASP A 108 28.91 -0.03 11.81
CA ASP A 108 28.44 1.30 12.24
C ASP A 108 27.84 2.13 11.08
N ILE A 109 27.26 1.46 10.08
CA ILE A 109 26.57 2.08 8.95
C ILE A 109 25.13 1.56 8.88
N ILE A 110 24.19 2.48 8.69
CA ILE A 110 22.80 2.20 8.34
C ILE A 110 22.67 2.24 6.82
N TYR A 111 22.20 1.15 6.24
CA TYR A 111 21.89 0.97 4.83
C TYR A 111 20.38 1.01 4.63
N THR A 112 19.89 1.97 3.84
CA THR A 112 18.50 1.98 3.36
C THR A 112 18.52 1.56 1.90
N VAL A 113 17.95 0.40 1.60
CA VAL A 113 17.87 -0.18 0.26
C VAL A 113 16.47 0.03 -0.28
N LEU A 114 16.33 0.87 -1.30
CA LEU A 114 15.06 1.12 -1.96
C LEU A 114 14.99 0.32 -3.26
N ALA A 115 13.93 -0.45 -3.47
CA ALA A 115 13.61 -1.01 -4.79
C ALA A 115 12.89 0.08 -5.59
N VAL A 116 13.58 0.69 -6.56
CA VAL A 116 13.07 1.83 -7.34
C VAL A 116 12.82 1.42 -8.80
N ASN A 117 12.27 2.36 -9.59
CA ASN A 117 11.91 2.18 -11.00
C ASN A 117 10.64 1.32 -11.21
N THR A 118 10.23 1.12 -12.46
CA THR A 118 9.12 0.22 -12.82
C THR A 118 9.56 -1.24 -12.77
N LEU A 119 8.60 -2.18 -12.71
CA LEU A 119 8.85 -3.62 -12.69
C LEU A 119 9.80 -4.08 -13.81
N GLU A 120 9.67 -3.52 -15.01
CA GLU A 120 10.52 -3.86 -16.16
C GLU A 120 12.00 -3.52 -15.93
N ASN A 121 12.29 -2.46 -15.17
CA ASN A 121 13.64 -1.94 -14.96
C ASN A 121 13.98 -1.81 -13.47
N ILE A 122 13.37 -2.63 -12.62
CA ILE A 122 13.50 -2.53 -11.18
C ILE A 122 14.96 -2.68 -10.77
N GLU A 123 15.44 -1.77 -9.92
CA GLU A 123 16.83 -1.76 -9.47
C GLU A 123 16.94 -1.30 -8.00
N PRO A 124 17.97 -1.76 -7.27
CA PRO A 124 18.22 -1.28 -5.92
C PRO A 124 18.91 0.09 -5.94
N LEU A 125 18.40 1.03 -5.14
CA LEU A 125 19.05 2.28 -4.79
C LEU A 125 19.46 2.23 -3.31
N ILE A 126 20.77 2.30 -3.06
CA ILE A 126 21.32 2.15 -1.71
C ILE A 126 21.73 3.51 -1.16
N LEU A 127 21.12 3.90 -0.05
CA LEU A 127 21.53 5.05 0.74
C LEU A 127 22.31 4.57 1.96
N THR A 128 23.35 5.30 2.32
CA THR A 128 24.17 4.98 3.49
C THR A 128 24.26 6.17 4.43
N ARG A 129 24.30 5.90 5.73
CA ARG A 129 24.62 6.91 6.75
C ARG A 129 25.27 6.27 7.96
N ALA A 130 26.04 7.05 8.71
CA ALA A 130 26.67 6.56 9.94
C ALA A 130 25.63 6.28 11.03
N ASP A 131 25.79 5.16 11.74
CA ASP A 131 25.01 4.78 12.92
C ASP A 131 25.49 5.54 14.16
N THR A 132 25.35 6.86 14.09
CA THR A 132 25.68 7.78 15.18
C THR A 132 24.43 8.42 15.73
N ALA A 133 24.43 8.71 17.03
CA ALA A 133 23.38 9.50 17.65
C ALA A 133 23.29 10.89 17.01
N VAL A 134 22.07 11.37 16.82
CA VAL A 134 21.78 12.74 16.37
C VAL A 134 22.15 13.72 17.48
N THR A 135 22.74 14.86 17.13
CA THR A 135 23.09 15.90 18.10
C THR A 135 21.85 16.42 18.82
N ALA A 136 21.94 16.61 20.14
CA ALA A 136 20.85 17.13 20.95
C ALA A 136 20.38 18.51 20.45
N GLY A 137 19.07 18.68 20.30
CA GLY A 137 18.41 19.83 19.70
C GLY A 137 18.16 19.72 18.20
N ASN A 138 18.61 18.63 17.55
CA ASN A 138 18.49 18.42 16.11
C ASN A 138 17.69 17.16 15.77
N ALA A 139 17.19 17.14 14.54
CA ALA A 139 16.78 15.94 13.81
C ALA A 139 17.72 15.72 12.63
N ARG A 140 17.89 14.49 12.17
CA ARG A 140 18.63 14.15 10.96
C ARG A 140 17.67 13.77 9.84
N ILE A 141 17.90 14.33 8.65
CA ILE A 141 17.13 14.01 7.45
C ILE A 141 18.06 13.59 6.31
N GLN A 142 17.62 12.62 5.53
CA GLN A 142 18.17 12.25 4.24
C GLN A 142 17.06 12.37 3.21
N VAL A 143 17.33 12.84 2.00
CA VAL A 143 16.32 13.00 0.95
C VAL A 143 16.73 12.19 -0.27
N VAL A 144 15.78 11.52 -0.91
CA VAL A 144 16.02 10.79 -2.16
C VAL A 144 14.86 10.96 -3.14
N HIS A 145 15.20 11.17 -4.41
CA HIS A 145 14.22 11.15 -5.48
C HIS A 145 14.10 9.73 -6.06
N ALA A 146 13.05 9.01 -5.67
CA ALA A 146 12.83 7.61 -6.05
C ALA A 146 11.72 7.41 -7.10
N ALA A 147 11.09 8.47 -7.61
CA ALA A 147 10.06 8.41 -8.64
C ALA A 147 10.67 8.46 -10.07
N PRO A 148 10.63 7.38 -10.88
CA PRO A 148 11.31 7.32 -12.18
C PRO A 148 10.72 8.23 -13.26
N ASN A 149 9.42 8.55 -13.16
CA ASN A 149 8.68 9.32 -14.18
C ASN A 149 8.50 10.79 -13.81
N ALA A 150 8.94 11.21 -12.63
CA ALA A 150 8.90 12.61 -12.23
C ALA A 150 10.12 13.37 -12.80
N PRO A 151 9.96 14.64 -13.20
CA PRO A 151 11.06 15.45 -13.72
C PRO A 151 12.05 15.82 -12.60
N ILE A 152 13.16 16.46 -12.96
CA ILE A 152 14.08 17.06 -11.98
C ILE A 152 13.33 18.07 -11.11
N VAL A 153 13.48 17.94 -9.80
CA VAL A 153 12.78 18.79 -8.82
C VAL A 153 13.73 19.49 -7.86
N ASP A 154 13.25 20.60 -7.33
CA ASP A 154 13.79 21.25 -6.14
C ASP A 154 12.98 20.82 -4.92
N VAL A 155 13.65 20.30 -3.89
CA VAL A 155 13.05 19.91 -2.62
C VAL A 155 13.40 20.93 -1.56
N TYR A 156 12.39 21.44 -0.87
CA TYR A 156 12.52 22.43 0.21
C TYR A 156 12.11 21.81 1.54
N ALA A 157 12.93 22.02 2.57
CA ALA A 157 12.55 21.77 3.96
C ALA A 157 12.57 23.11 4.72
N THR A 158 11.40 23.65 5.03
CA THR A 158 11.26 25.03 5.53
C THR A 158 10.29 25.09 6.70
N ALA A 159 10.30 26.17 7.47
CA ALA A 159 9.27 26.40 8.47
C ALA A 159 7.88 26.50 7.81
N PRO A 160 6.79 26.09 8.48
CA PRO A 160 5.45 26.15 7.93
C PRO A 160 5.07 27.54 7.42
N GLY A 161 4.59 27.61 6.18
CA GLY A 161 4.16 28.84 5.52
C GLY A 161 5.30 29.74 5.03
N ALA A 162 6.56 29.30 5.03
CA ALA A 162 7.67 30.09 4.50
C ALA A 162 7.50 30.39 3.00
N ASP A 163 7.93 31.56 2.54
CA ASP A 163 7.89 31.93 1.12
C ASP A 163 9.06 31.28 0.35
N LEU A 164 8.74 30.40 -0.61
CA LEU A 164 9.73 29.71 -1.42
C LEU A 164 10.49 30.65 -2.36
N ALA A 165 9.92 31.79 -2.75
CA ALA A 165 10.61 32.77 -3.60
C ALA A 165 11.85 33.38 -2.90
N THR A 166 11.91 33.30 -1.57
CA THR A 166 13.03 33.78 -0.75
C THR A 166 13.81 32.66 -0.06
N SER A 167 13.38 31.40 -0.24
CA SER A 167 14.01 30.22 0.33
C SER A 167 14.92 29.56 -0.69
N SER A 168 16.01 28.94 -0.24
CA SER A 168 16.83 28.07 -1.10
C SER A 168 16.33 26.63 -1.01
N PRO A 169 16.34 25.87 -2.12
CA PRO A 169 16.09 24.44 -2.05
C PRO A 169 17.13 23.77 -1.17
N LEU A 170 16.70 22.74 -0.46
CA LEU A 170 17.59 21.86 0.30
C LEU A 170 18.43 21.01 -0.66
N VAL A 171 17.81 20.51 -1.74
CA VAL A 171 18.46 19.74 -2.80
C VAL A 171 17.71 19.92 -4.11
N THR A 172 18.44 20.01 -5.22
CA THR A 172 17.91 19.79 -6.57
C THR A 172 18.26 18.36 -6.96
N ALA A 173 17.27 17.54 -7.28
CA ALA A 173 17.46 16.11 -7.49
C ALA A 173 16.79 15.65 -8.79
N ASP A 174 17.54 14.93 -9.62
CA ASP A 174 17.00 14.06 -10.67
C ASP A 174 16.66 12.67 -10.07
N PHE A 175 16.03 11.79 -10.85
CA PHE A 175 15.77 10.42 -10.44
C PHE A 175 17.05 9.72 -9.94
N LYS A 176 16.98 9.16 -8.73
CA LYS A 176 18.03 8.52 -7.92
C LYS A 176 19.06 9.45 -7.28
N ASP A 177 18.98 10.76 -7.51
CA ASP A 177 19.78 11.71 -6.73
C ASP A 177 19.30 11.74 -5.28
N SER A 178 20.25 11.99 -4.37
CA SER A 178 19.98 12.07 -2.94
C SER A 178 20.80 13.16 -2.27
N LEU A 179 20.25 13.67 -1.17
CA LEU A 179 20.96 14.50 -0.21
C LEU A 179 21.52 13.61 0.88
N ASP A 180 22.82 13.72 1.16
CA ASP A 180 23.45 13.03 2.29
C ASP A 180 22.80 13.41 3.63
N ALA A 181 22.85 12.49 4.60
CA ALA A 181 22.23 12.68 5.90
C ALA A 181 22.72 13.99 6.56
N THR A 182 21.79 14.91 6.79
CA THR A 182 22.05 16.27 7.27
C THR A 182 21.24 16.54 8.52
N GLU A 183 21.87 17.14 9.54
CA GLU A 183 21.16 17.57 10.75
C GLU A 183 20.50 18.94 10.54
N VAL A 184 19.24 19.04 10.93
CA VAL A 184 18.42 20.26 10.99
C VAL A 184 17.93 20.46 12.42
N PRO A 185 17.68 21.71 12.86
CA PRO A 185 17.07 21.94 14.17
C PRO A 185 15.76 21.15 14.35
N ALA A 186 15.53 20.60 15.53
CA ALA A 186 14.24 19.96 15.83
C ALA A 186 13.12 21.00 15.82
N GLY A 187 11.96 20.64 15.23
CA GLY A 187 10.83 21.55 15.10
C GLY A 187 9.84 21.13 14.02
N ASP A 188 8.95 22.05 13.69
CA ASP A 188 7.94 21.86 12.65
C ASP A 188 8.47 22.32 11.29
N TYR A 189 8.22 21.52 10.26
CA TYR A 189 8.67 21.73 8.90
C TYR A 189 7.53 21.49 7.90
N GLN A 190 7.64 22.10 6.73
CA GLN A 190 6.94 21.73 5.51
C GLN A 190 7.98 21.25 4.50
N ILE A 191 7.74 20.05 3.95
CA ILE A 191 8.48 19.53 2.81
C ILE A 191 7.70 19.87 1.55
N ARG A 192 8.27 20.73 0.71
CA ARG A 192 7.65 21.17 -0.53
C ARG A 192 8.52 20.84 -1.73
N ILE A 193 7.90 20.46 -2.83
CA ILE A 193 8.58 20.10 -4.07
C ILE A 193 8.10 21.02 -5.18
N THR A 194 9.04 21.54 -5.96
CA THR A 194 8.77 22.34 -7.16
C THR A 194 9.53 21.77 -8.34
N PRO A 195 9.13 22.05 -9.59
CA PRO A 195 10.00 21.83 -10.73
C PRO A 195 11.32 22.60 -10.53
N ALA A 196 12.43 22.02 -10.99
CA ALA A 196 13.74 22.62 -10.80
C ALA A 196 13.82 24.03 -11.40
N GLY A 197 14.22 25.01 -10.59
CA GLY A 197 14.33 26.41 -10.96
C GLY A 197 13.01 27.20 -11.00
N ASP A 198 11.88 26.60 -10.64
CA ASP A 198 10.56 27.26 -10.60
C ASP A 198 9.93 27.19 -9.20
N ALA A 199 10.44 28.00 -8.28
CA ALA A 199 9.95 28.08 -6.90
C ALA A 199 8.49 28.56 -6.77
N ALA A 200 7.86 29.06 -7.85
CA ALA A 200 6.48 29.54 -7.83
C ALA A 200 5.46 28.39 -7.99
N THR A 201 5.87 27.27 -8.57
CA THR A 201 5.00 26.14 -8.87
C THR A 201 5.22 25.01 -7.87
N VAL A 202 4.44 25.00 -6.79
CA VAL A 202 4.46 23.90 -5.82
C VAL A 202 3.63 22.74 -6.37
N VAL A 203 4.29 21.61 -6.61
CA VAL A 203 3.68 20.36 -7.11
C VAL A 203 3.51 19.30 -6.00
N TYR A 204 3.98 19.62 -4.80
CA TYR A 204 3.76 18.82 -3.60
C TYR A 204 4.04 19.67 -2.36
N ASP A 205 3.19 19.57 -1.33
CA ASP A 205 3.34 20.13 0.00
C ASP A 205 2.91 19.08 1.04
N SER A 206 3.82 18.63 1.90
CA SER A 206 3.52 17.62 2.93
C SER A 206 2.52 18.09 4.00
N GLY A 207 2.14 19.37 3.99
CA GLY A 207 1.62 20.01 5.19
C GLY A 207 2.69 20.08 6.29
N THR A 208 2.27 20.46 7.50
CA THR A 208 3.21 20.54 8.63
C THR A 208 3.54 19.16 9.16
N ILE A 209 4.82 18.82 9.16
CA ILE A 209 5.38 17.64 9.82
C ILE A 209 6.27 18.07 10.99
N THR A 210 6.26 17.29 12.07
CA THR A 210 7.15 17.53 13.21
C THR A 210 8.37 16.63 13.11
N LEU A 211 9.56 17.23 13.14
CA LEU A 211 10.84 16.55 13.26
C LEU A 211 11.30 16.66 14.73
N PRO A 212 11.08 15.64 15.57
CA PRO A 212 11.43 15.69 16.99
C PRO A 212 12.94 15.69 17.23
N ASP A 213 13.35 16.16 18.40
CA ASP A 213 14.74 16.06 18.87
C ASP A 213 15.19 14.59 18.90
N GLY A 214 16.35 14.31 18.31
CA GLY A 214 16.87 12.96 18.12
C GLY A 214 16.21 12.17 16.98
N GLY A 215 15.27 12.76 16.24
CA GLY A 215 14.62 12.12 15.08
C GLY A 215 15.62 11.84 13.96
N ASP A 216 15.49 10.70 13.30
CA ASP A 216 16.38 10.27 12.21
C ASP A 216 15.56 9.68 11.07
N PHE A 217 15.43 10.45 9.99
CA PHE A 217 14.48 10.18 8.92
C PHE A 217 15.12 10.13 7.55
N THR A 218 14.57 9.29 6.67
CA THR A 218 14.81 9.37 5.23
C THR A 218 13.49 9.72 4.54
N ILE A 219 13.49 10.75 3.71
CA ILE A 219 12.33 11.21 2.95
C ILE A 219 12.54 10.77 1.50
N ALA A 220 11.72 9.84 1.02
CA ALA A 220 11.76 9.37 -0.35
C ALA A 220 10.58 9.93 -1.14
N ALA A 221 10.84 10.62 -2.25
CA ALA A 221 9.81 10.98 -3.21
C ALA A 221 9.56 9.80 -4.15
N VAL A 222 8.39 9.17 -4.04
CA VAL A 222 7.98 7.97 -4.79
C VAL A 222 6.79 8.29 -5.69
N THR A 223 6.50 7.47 -6.69
CA THR A 223 5.41 7.77 -7.65
C THR A 223 4.04 7.82 -6.97
N ASN A 224 3.23 8.85 -7.25
CA ASN A 224 1.84 8.83 -6.78
C ASN A 224 1.04 7.78 -7.58
N VAL A 225 0.34 6.89 -6.88
CA VAL A 225 -0.57 5.89 -7.48
C VAL A 225 -2.02 6.08 -6.98
N GLY A 226 -2.25 7.09 -6.15
CA GLY A 226 -3.57 7.44 -5.62
C GLY A 226 -4.23 8.61 -6.36
N PRO A 227 -5.36 9.11 -5.84
CA PRO A 227 -6.04 10.32 -6.31
C PRO A 227 -5.14 11.55 -6.46
N GLY A 228 -5.54 12.45 -7.36
CA GLY A 228 -4.89 13.73 -7.61
C GLY A 228 -3.77 13.71 -8.63
N ASP A 229 -3.46 14.89 -9.17
CA ASP A 229 -2.51 15.08 -10.27
C ASP A 229 -1.04 15.18 -9.80
N GLN A 230 -0.77 15.01 -8.51
CA GLN A 230 0.58 15.15 -7.98
C GLN A 230 1.49 14.05 -8.56
N PRO A 231 2.68 14.39 -9.07
CA PRO A 231 3.54 13.41 -9.72
C PRO A 231 4.18 12.43 -8.73
N VAL A 232 4.28 12.83 -7.46
CA VAL A 232 4.94 12.08 -6.40
C VAL A 232 4.12 12.09 -5.12
N ASN A 233 4.39 11.09 -4.30
CA ASN A 233 4.00 10.96 -2.90
C ASN A 233 5.29 10.96 -2.06
N LEU A 234 5.26 11.41 -0.81
CA LEU A 234 6.42 11.32 0.06
C LEU A 234 6.31 10.14 1.02
N LEU A 235 7.40 9.39 1.14
CA LEU A 235 7.54 8.34 2.13
C LEU A 235 8.54 8.76 3.20
N LEU A 236 8.05 8.93 4.42
CA LEU A 236 8.86 9.24 5.60
C LEU A 236 9.29 7.93 6.27
N LEU A 237 10.58 7.61 6.17
CA LEU A 237 11.18 6.42 6.73
C LEU A 237 11.79 6.74 8.09
N SER A 238 11.54 5.87 9.06
CA SER A 238 12.10 5.92 10.41
C SER A 238 12.68 4.56 10.77
N ALA A 239 13.29 4.45 11.96
CA ALA A 239 13.77 3.16 12.48
C ALA A 239 12.66 2.08 12.59
N SER A 240 11.39 2.49 12.71
CA SER A 240 10.26 1.58 12.88
C SER A 240 9.60 1.12 11.57
N GLY A 241 9.91 1.74 10.43
CA GLY A 241 9.25 1.51 9.15
C GLY A 241 8.95 2.81 8.42
N SER A 242 7.93 2.80 7.56
CA SER A 242 7.53 3.93 6.73
C SER A 242 6.18 4.53 7.11
N VAL A 243 5.99 5.80 6.77
CA VAL A 243 4.69 6.49 6.78
C VAL A 243 4.57 7.28 5.48
N SER A 244 3.49 7.07 4.74
CA SER A 244 3.18 7.92 3.59
C SER A 244 2.66 9.27 4.08
N LEU A 245 3.27 10.34 3.59
CA LEU A 245 2.79 11.70 3.75
C LEU A 245 2.07 12.06 2.48
N LEU A 246 0.81 12.45 2.56
CA LEU A 246 0.06 12.93 1.41
C LEU A 246 0.34 14.41 1.17
N ASP A 247 0.13 14.86 -0.07
CA ASP A 247 0.11 16.28 -0.38
C ASP A 247 -1.08 16.96 0.34
N ALA A 248 -0.93 18.20 0.81
CA ALA A 248 -1.94 18.93 1.55
C ALA A 248 -3.20 19.23 0.70
N SER A 249 -3.10 19.18 -0.62
CA SER A 249 -4.22 19.30 -1.56
C SER A 249 -4.64 17.96 -2.17
N THR A 250 -4.18 16.83 -1.64
CA THR A 250 -4.58 15.50 -2.12
C THR A 250 -6.11 15.36 -2.05
N PRO A 251 -6.79 15.11 -3.18
CA PRO A 251 -8.23 14.93 -3.19
C PRO A 251 -8.61 13.52 -2.72
N THR A 252 -9.91 13.30 -2.62
CA THR A 252 -10.53 11.97 -2.70
C THR A 252 -11.12 11.79 -4.09
N SER A 253 -11.21 10.56 -4.60
CA SER A 253 -11.89 10.28 -5.88
C SER A 253 -13.14 9.46 -5.63
N VAL A 254 -14.27 9.79 -6.26
CA VAL A 254 -15.52 9.03 -6.14
C VAL A 254 -16.03 8.60 -7.51
N ARG A 255 -16.32 7.31 -7.66
CA ARG A 255 -17.09 6.74 -8.78
C ARG A 255 -18.44 6.27 -8.26
N VAL A 256 -19.50 6.55 -9.01
CA VAL A 256 -20.87 6.11 -8.69
C VAL A 256 -21.35 5.09 -9.71
N VAL A 257 -22.02 4.04 -9.22
CA VAL A 257 -22.64 3.00 -10.03
C VAL A 257 -24.10 2.88 -9.65
N HIS A 258 -24.99 2.81 -10.64
CA HIS A 258 -26.41 2.63 -10.41
C HIS A 258 -26.83 1.18 -10.71
N ALA A 259 -26.98 0.37 -9.65
CA ALA A 259 -27.35 -1.05 -9.72
C ALA A 259 -28.75 -1.36 -9.15
N SER A 260 -29.58 -0.35 -8.88
CA SER A 260 -30.96 -0.52 -8.40
C SER A 260 -31.91 -0.71 -9.59
N PRO A 261 -32.59 -1.87 -9.72
CA PRO A 261 -33.16 -2.31 -11.00
C PRO A 261 -34.49 -1.66 -11.41
N ASP A 262 -35.27 -1.14 -10.46
CA ASP A 262 -36.59 -0.54 -10.66
C ASP A 262 -36.59 0.98 -10.38
N ALA A 263 -35.42 1.56 -10.08
CA ALA A 263 -35.25 2.99 -9.97
C ALA A 263 -35.01 3.63 -11.36
N PRO A 264 -35.52 4.86 -11.60
CA PRO A 264 -35.23 5.60 -12.83
C PRO A 264 -33.78 6.08 -12.85
N ALA A 265 -33.35 6.72 -13.94
CA ALA A 265 -32.09 7.44 -13.96
C ALA A 265 -32.01 8.45 -12.81
N VAL A 266 -30.85 8.55 -12.16
CA VAL A 266 -30.66 9.34 -10.94
C VAL A 266 -29.62 10.45 -11.09
N ASP A 267 -29.81 11.49 -10.29
CA ASP A 267 -28.83 12.53 -10.00
C ASP A 267 -28.28 12.35 -8.58
N ILE A 268 -26.99 12.59 -8.43
CA ILE A 268 -26.26 12.59 -7.16
C ILE A 268 -26.03 14.04 -6.75
N ILE A 269 -26.57 14.43 -5.62
CA ILE A 269 -26.53 15.80 -5.09
C ILE A 269 -25.61 15.80 -3.88
N ALA A 270 -24.65 16.73 -3.85
CA ALA A 270 -23.81 16.96 -2.68
C ALA A 270 -24.25 18.27 -2.00
N ASN A 271 -24.41 18.23 -0.67
CA ASN A 271 -24.65 19.40 0.18
C ASN A 271 -25.80 20.31 -0.30
N ASP A 272 -26.95 19.71 -0.63
CA ASP A 272 -28.14 20.41 -1.15
C ASP A 272 -27.96 21.20 -2.46
N GLY A 273 -26.90 20.90 -3.23
CA GLY A 273 -26.57 21.52 -4.52
C GLY A 273 -27.47 21.10 -5.70
N PHE A 274 -28.80 21.10 -5.54
CA PHE A 274 -29.75 20.61 -6.57
C PHE A 274 -29.68 21.31 -7.93
N ALA A 275 -29.18 22.55 -7.98
CA ALA A 275 -29.04 23.28 -9.23
C ALA A 275 -27.92 22.75 -10.12
N GLU A 276 -26.87 22.17 -9.51
CA GLU A 276 -25.70 21.62 -10.18
C GLU A 276 -25.36 20.28 -9.50
N PRO A 277 -26.06 19.19 -9.87
CA PRO A 277 -25.78 17.85 -9.36
C PRO A 277 -24.29 17.52 -9.48
N LEU A 278 -23.75 16.82 -8.47
CA LEU A 278 -22.37 16.33 -8.50
C LEU A 278 -22.14 15.41 -9.71
N ILE A 279 -23.09 14.50 -9.94
CA ILE A 279 -23.16 13.64 -11.13
C ILE A 279 -24.63 13.57 -11.53
N SER A 280 -24.94 13.72 -12.82
CA SER A 280 -26.31 13.70 -13.32
C SER A 280 -26.59 12.56 -14.30
N ASN A 281 -27.86 12.18 -14.39
CA ASN A 281 -28.42 11.27 -15.37
C ASN A 281 -27.69 9.92 -15.48
N ILE A 282 -27.43 9.28 -14.34
CA ILE A 282 -26.90 7.90 -14.33
C ILE A 282 -28.08 6.95 -14.56
N PRO A 283 -28.17 6.23 -15.70
CA PRO A 283 -29.24 5.25 -15.92
C PRO A 283 -28.99 3.96 -15.13
N PHE A 284 -30.01 3.12 -14.99
CA PHE A 284 -29.83 1.76 -14.47
C PHE A 284 -28.75 0.99 -15.26
N ALA A 285 -27.91 0.25 -14.54
CA ALA A 285 -26.71 -0.43 -15.03
C ALA A 285 -25.63 0.51 -15.59
N GLY A 286 -25.79 1.82 -15.43
CA GLY A 286 -24.81 2.84 -15.76
C GLY A 286 -23.89 3.20 -14.58
N TRP A 287 -22.80 3.88 -14.90
CA TRP A 287 -21.84 4.40 -13.94
C TRP A 287 -21.25 5.71 -14.46
N ALA A 288 -20.68 6.51 -13.57
CA ALA A 288 -19.91 7.70 -13.90
C ALA A 288 -18.46 7.52 -13.46
N GLY A 289 -17.51 8.02 -14.25
CA GLY A 289 -16.08 7.93 -13.92
C GLY A 289 -15.72 8.61 -12.59
N TYR A 290 -14.48 8.45 -12.17
CA TYR A 290 -14.00 9.09 -10.95
C TYR A 290 -14.09 10.62 -11.06
N VAL A 291 -14.66 11.23 -10.04
CA VAL A 291 -14.68 12.68 -9.83
C VAL A 291 -13.84 12.96 -8.59
N ASP A 292 -12.84 13.82 -8.75
CA ASP A 292 -12.01 14.29 -7.64
C ASP A 292 -12.74 15.37 -6.84
N LEU A 293 -12.75 15.21 -5.52
CA LEU A 293 -13.33 16.12 -4.56
C LEU A 293 -12.33 16.44 -3.46
N PRO A 294 -12.42 17.61 -2.81
CA PRO A 294 -11.75 17.82 -1.53
C PRO A 294 -12.13 16.74 -0.52
N ALA A 295 -11.19 16.32 0.33
CA ALA A 295 -11.52 15.43 1.43
C ALA A 295 -12.38 16.18 2.47
N ASP A 296 -13.61 15.70 2.68
CA ASP A 296 -14.58 16.28 3.61
C ASP A 296 -15.71 15.28 3.89
N THR A 297 -16.64 15.65 4.75
CA THR A 297 -17.94 14.99 4.88
C THR A 297 -18.98 15.68 4.02
N TYR A 298 -19.55 14.93 3.09
CA TYR A 298 -20.60 15.40 2.19
C TYR A 298 -21.94 14.82 2.58
N ASN A 299 -22.97 15.64 2.67
CA ASN A 299 -24.34 15.15 2.71
C ASN A 299 -24.76 14.79 1.27
N ILE A 300 -24.83 13.49 0.99
CA ILE A 300 -25.15 12.96 -0.33
C ILE A 300 -26.64 12.63 -0.41
N LYS A 301 -27.28 13.14 -1.44
CA LYS A 301 -28.67 12.84 -1.79
C LYS A 301 -28.77 12.23 -3.17
N VAL A 302 -29.70 11.29 -3.32
CA VAL A 302 -30.03 10.68 -4.61
C VAL A 302 -31.48 11.00 -4.94
N VAL A 303 -31.71 11.55 -6.13
CA VAL A 303 -33.03 11.94 -6.65
C VAL A 303 -33.18 11.47 -8.10
N PRO A 304 -34.42 11.34 -8.62
CA PRO A 304 -34.62 11.13 -10.05
C PRO A 304 -33.99 12.25 -10.89
N ASN A 305 -33.46 11.91 -12.05
CA ASN A 305 -32.78 12.85 -12.95
C ASN A 305 -33.65 14.07 -13.28
N GLY A 306 -33.10 15.27 -13.07
CA GLY A 306 -33.76 16.55 -13.31
C GLY A 306 -34.84 16.94 -12.29
N GLU A 307 -35.01 16.15 -11.22
CA GLU A 307 -35.98 16.38 -10.16
C GLU A 307 -35.27 16.71 -8.83
N THR A 308 -36.04 17.23 -7.88
CA THR A 308 -35.54 17.48 -6.50
C THR A 308 -36.17 16.54 -5.47
N THR A 309 -37.20 15.79 -5.87
CA THR A 309 -37.94 14.86 -5.01
C THR A 309 -38.50 13.69 -5.81
N PRO A 310 -38.70 12.50 -5.20
CA PRO A 310 -38.33 12.17 -3.82
C PRO A 310 -36.81 12.02 -3.66
N VAL A 311 -36.32 12.35 -2.47
CA VAL A 311 -34.96 11.99 -2.06
C VAL A 311 -35.00 10.55 -1.56
N VAL A 312 -34.35 9.64 -2.28
CA VAL A 312 -34.42 8.19 -2.01
C VAL A 312 -33.24 7.70 -1.18
N ILE A 313 -32.12 8.44 -1.21
CA ILE A 313 -30.99 8.29 -0.30
C ILE A 313 -30.67 9.69 0.23
N ASP A 314 -30.44 9.81 1.54
CA ASP A 314 -29.98 11.02 2.23
C ASP A 314 -29.04 10.58 3.36
N ALA A 315 -27.73 10.73 3.16
CA ALA A 315 -26.73 10.25 4.09
C ALA A 315 -25.47 11.10 4.07
N ASP A 316 -24.83 11.23 5.24
CA ASP A 316 -23.51 11.84 5.34
C ASP A 316 -22.43 10.81 5.00
N LEU A 317 -21.57 11.16 4.06
CA LEU A 317 -20.46 10.35 3.58
C LEU A 317 -19.14 11.09 3.84
N THR A 318 -18.34 10.58 4.77
CA THR A 318 -16.97 11.05 5.01
C THR A 318 -16.04 10.45 3.97
N LEU A 319 -15.30 11.29 3.26
CA LEU A 319 -14.35 10.89 2.23
C LEU A 319 -12.94 11.36 2.61
N ASP A 320 -12.06 10.40 2.84
CA ASP A 320 -10.67 10.66 3.24
C ASP A 320 -9.76 11.00 2.03
N ALA A 321 -8.80 11.89 2.25
CA ALA A 321 -7.78 12.26 1.26
C ALA A 321 -6.96 11.04 0.82
N GLY A 322 -6.64 10.98 -0.47
CA GLY A 322 -5.85 9.89 -1.05
C GLY A 322 -6.62 8.57 -1.20
N VAL A 323 -7.92 8.54 -0.86
CA VAL A 323 -8.76 7.35 -1.02
C VAL A 323 -9.69 7.51 -2.22
N ALA A 324 -9.72 6.49 -3.08
CA ALA A 324 -10.69 6.35 -4.14
C ALA A 324 -11.85 5.46 -3.68
N TYR A 325 -13.09 5.83 -3.99
CA TYR A 325 -14.31 5.14 -3.58
C TYR A 325 -15.16 4.70 -4.77
N ASN A 326 -15.73 3.51 -4.67
CA ASN A 326 -16.86 3.04 -5.47
C ASN A 326 -18.12 3.10 -4.61
N VAL A 327 -19.08 3.94 -5.01
CA VAL A 327 -20.37 4.05 -4.35
C VAL A 327 -21.43 3.45 -5.26
N ILE A 328 -21.98 2.32 -4.85
CA ILE A 328 -22.91 1.53 -5.68
C ILE A 328 -24.29 1.63 -5.06
N ALA A 329 -25.25 2.21 -5.78
CA ALA A 329 -26.65 2.17 -5.36
C ALA A 329 -27.21 0.77 -5.65
N THR A 330 -27.55 0.03 -4.60
CA THR A 330 -28.00 -1.37 -4.66
C THR A 330 -29.41 -1.54 -4.10
N ASP A 331 -29.99 -2.73 -4.32
CA ASP A 331 -31.36 -3.11 -3.95
C ASP A 331 -32.45 -2.44 -4.79
N VAL A 332 -33.70 -2.85 -4.64
CA VAL A 332 -34.86 -2.23 -5.27
C VAL A 332 -35.12 -0.84 -4.70
N LEU A 333 -35.78 0.04 -5.46
CA LEU A 333 -36.04 1.44 -5.14
C LEU A 333 -36.64 1.64 -3.73
N ALA A 334 -37.49 0.71 -3.29
CA ALA A 334 -38.13 0.77 -1.97
C ALA A 334 -37.13 0.62 -0.80
N GLU A 335 -36.02 -0.10 -1.02
CA GLU A 335 -34.99 -0.43 -0.02
C GLU A 335 -33.60 0.01 -0.51
N ILE A 336 -33.54 0.98 -1.43
CA ILE A 336 -32.30 1.38 -2.10
C ILE A 336 -31.27 1.85 -1.08
N THR A 337 -30.07 1.28 -1.13
CA THR A 337 -28.99 1.60 -0.20
C THR A 337 -27.65 1.75 -0.92
N PRO A 338 -26.78 2.68 -0.48
CA PRO A 338 -25.44 2.80 -1.01
C PRO A 338 -24.52 1.73 -0.39
N LEU A 339 -23.87 0.95 -1.24
CA LEU A 339 -22.71 0.12 -0.90
C LEU A 339 -21.45 0.93 -1.21
N VAL A 340 -20.77 1.39 -0.15
CA VAL A 340 -19.54 2.21 -0.24
C VAL A 340 -18.34 1.32 -0.06
N LEU A 341 -17.45 1.33 -1.04
CA LEU A 341 -16.28 0.46 -1.11
C LEU A 341 -15.04 1.28 -1.48
N THR A 342 -13.90 1.00 -0.84
CA THR A 342 -12.63 1.57 -1.31
C THR A 342 -12.21 0.90 -2.62
N ALA A 343 -11.57 1.67 -3.49
CA ALA A 343 -10.94 1.20 -4.71
C ALA A 343 -9.45 1.01 -4.47
N ASP A 344 -8.84 0.15 -5.28
CA ASP A 344 -7.39 0.04 -5.35
C ASP A 344 -6.98 0.04 -6.83
N ASN A 345 -6.69 1.24 -7.30
CA ASN A 345 -6.36 1.53 -8.69
C ASN A 345 -4.87 1.32 -8.99
N ARG A 346 -4.05 0.89 -8.02
CA ARG A 346 -2.64 0.56 -8.28
C ARG A 346 -2.59 -0.61 -9.25
N ARG A 347 -1.89 -0.40 -10.36
CA ARG A 347 -1.63 -1.42 -11.39
C ARG A 347 -0.39 -2.21 -11.00
N VAL A 348 -0.49 -3.53 -11.00
CA VAL A 348 0.61 -4.43 -10.63
C VAL A 348 0.96 -5.31 -11.83
N GLY A 349 2.18 -5.18 -12.34
CA GLY A 349 2.59 -5.72 -13.64
C GLY A 349 2.69 -7.25 -13.72
N THR A 350 2.57 -7.98 -12.60
CA THR A 350 2.56 -9.46 -12.58
C THR A 350 1.17 -10.07 -12.44
N GLU A 351 0.13 -9.25 -12.29
CA GLU A 351 -1.22 -9.73 -12.01
C GLU A 351 -2.31 -8.86 -12.63
N ALA A 352 -3.45 -9.47 -12.90
CA ALA A 352 -4.71 -8.77 -13.07
C ALA A 352 -5.43 -8.75 -11.71
N LYS A 353 -5.92 -7.58 -11.31
CA LYS A 353 -6.69 -7.41 -10.09
C LYS A 353 -8.17 -7.49 -10.41
N LEU A 354 -8.81 -8.60 -10.04
CA LEU A 354 -10.23 -8.84 -10.29
C LEU A 354 -11.04 -8.72 -9.00
N ARG A 355 -12.02 -7.82 -8.98
CA ARG A 355 -13.00 -7.68 -7.91
C ARG A 355 -14.37 -8.13 -8.41
N VAL A 356 -15.09 -8.89 -7.60
CA VAL A 356 -16.48 -9.26 -7.88
C VAL A 356 -17.38 -8.79 -6.73
N ILE A 357 -18.53 -8.22 -7.10
CA ILE A 357 -19.51 -7.70 -6.16
C ILE A 357 -20.86 -8.32 -6.48
N HIS A 358 -21.54 -8.84 -5.46
CA HIS A 358 -22.89 -9.37 -5.61
C HIS A 358 -23.94 -8.25 -5.45
N GLY A 359 -24.29 -7.57 -6.53
CA GLY A 359 -25.29 -6.49 -6.53
C GLY A 359 -26.73 -6.88 -6.86
N SER A 360 -27.04 -8.18 -7.01
CA SER A 360 -28.40 -8.68 -7.31
C SER A 360 -29.22 -8.92 -6.02
N PRO A 361 -30.25 -8.13 -5.71
CA PRO A 361 -31.06 -8.31 -4.49
C PRO A 361 -32.01 -9.51 -4.54
N THR A 362 -32.40 -9.97 -5.73
CA THR A 362 -33.34 -11.10 -5.87
C THR A 362 -32.64 -12.46 -6.05
N ALA A 363 -31.35 -12.47 -6.37
CA ALA A 363 -30.57 -13.70 -6.36
C ALA A 363 -30.28 -14.14 -4.91
N GLN A 364 -30.37 -15.44 -4.69
CA GLN A 364 -29.81 -16.08 -3.50
C GLN A 364 -28.28 -16.06 -3.55
N ASN A 365 -27.62 -16.44 -2.45
CA ASN A 365 -26.17 -16.58 -2.40
C ASN A 365 -25.66 -17.40 -3.60
N VAL A 366 -24.53 -16.98 -4.16
CA VAL A 366 -23.97 -17.56 -5.38
C VAL A 366 -22.60 -18.16 -5.18
N ASP A 367 -22.31 -19.19 -5.97
CA ASP A 367 -20.97 -19.68 -6.22
C ASP A 367 -20.45 -19.05 -7.53
N ILE A 368 -19.22 -18.54 -7.50
CA ILE A 368 -18.55 -17.92 -8.66
C ILE A 368 -17.37 -18.80 -9.08
N TYR A 369 -17.35 -19.14 -10.36
CA TYR A 369 -16.29 -19.91 -10.99
C TYR A 369 -15.53 -19.02 -11.95
N LEU A 370 -14.22 -18.94 -11.77
CA LEU A 370 -13.28 -18.37 -12.73
C LEU A 370 -12.42 -19.52 -13.24
N VAL A 371 -12.71 -19.96 -14.47
CA VAL A 371 -12.10 -21.17 -15.05
C VAL A 371 -11.57 -20.90 -16.44
N ALA A 372 -10.72 -21.79 -16.97
CA ALA A 372 -10.30 -21.70 -18.36
C ALA A 372 -11.53 -21.79 -19.29
N PRO A 373 -11.49 -21.17 -20.49
CA PRO A 373 -12.64 -21.16 -21.39
C PRO A 373 -13.13 -22.57 -21.73
N GLN A 374 -14.45 -22.74 -21.80
CA GLN A 374 -15.15 -24.00 -22.09
C GLN A 374 -14.96 -25.10 -21.03
N THR A 375 -14.51 -24.77 -19.82
CA THR A 375 -14.42 -25.74 -18.72
C THR A 375 -15.81 -26.18 -18.25
N ASP A 376 -16.01 -27.50 -18.13
CA ASP A 376 -17.18 -28.07 -17.46
C ASP A 376 -17.00 -28.00 -15.94
N ILE A 377 -17.90 -27.28 -15.25
CA ILE A 377 -17.80 -27.03 -13.81
C ILE A 377 -18.36 -28.14 -12.93
N THR A 378 -18.86 -29.25 -13.51
CA THR A 378 -19.55 -30.33 -12.77
C THR A 378 -18.74 -30.84 -11.57
N ASP A 379 -17.44 -31.06 -11.75
CA ASP A 379 -16.52 -31.54 -10.70
C ASP A 379 -15.54 -30.46 -10.20
N VAL A 380 -15.76 -29.20 -10.58
CA VAL A 380 -14.89 -28.07 -10.23
C VAL A 380 -15.42 -27.40 -8.95
N ALA A 381 -14.55 -27.12 -7.98
CA ALA A 381 -14.92 -26.30 -6.83
C ALA A 381 -15.01 -24.82 -7.25
N PRO A 382 -15.95 -24.03 -6.71
CA PRO A 382 -16.03 -22.61 -7.04
C PRO A 382 -14.79 -21.86 -6.54
N THR A 383 -14.40 -20.82 -7.28
CA THR A 383 -13.34 -19.89 -6.89
C THR A 383 -13.76 -19.10 -5.65
N LEU A 384 -15.04 -18.73 -5.58
CA LEU A 384 -15.67 -18.09 -4.43
C LEU A 384 -17.00 -18.79 -4.15
N SER A 385 -17.20 -19.26 -2.93
CA SER A 385 -18.40 -20.00 -2.55
C SER A 385 -19.28 -19.21 -1.59
N ASP A 386 -20.60 -19.44 -1.67
CA ASP A 386 -21.61 -18.89 -0.75
C ASP A 386 -21.51 -17.36 -0.61
N VAL A 387 -21.33 -16.65 -1.73
CA VAL A 387 -21.20 -15.19 -1.77
C VAL A 387 -22.60 -14.56 -1.60
N PRO A 388 -22.87 -13.81 -0.52
CA PRO A 388 -24.18 -13.21 -0.29
C PRO A 388 -24.35 -11.86 -1.03
N PHE A 389 -25.59 -11.37 -1.11
CA PHE A 389 -25.89 -10.02 -1.59
C PHE A 389 -25.09 -8.94 -0.85
N GLN A 390 -24.62 -7.93 -1.59
CA GLN A 390 -23.71 -6.85 -1.18
C GLN A 390 -22.31 -7.30 -0.71
N ALA A 391 -21.97 -8.58 -0.87
CA ALA A 391 -20.60 -9.01 -0.60
C ALA A 391 -19.62 -8.42 -1.62
N ASP A 392 -18.49 -7.97 -1.09
CA ASP A 392 -17.29 -7.60 -1.82
C ASP A 392 -16.23 -8.66 -1.60
N THR A 393 -15.68 -9.20 -2.69
CA THR A 393 -14.65 -10.24 -2.63
C THR A 393 -13.27 -9.72 -2.27
N ASN A 394 -13.10 -8.40 -2.17
CA ASN A 394 -11.82 -7.71 -2.35
C ASN A 394 -11.22 -8.03 -3.74
N PHE A 395 -10.00 -7.53 -3.99
CA PHE A 395 -9.27 -7.85 -5.22
C PHE A 395 -8.63 -9.23 -5.12
N LEU A 396 -9.00 -10.09 -6.06
CA LEU A 396 -8.32 -11.34 -6.37
C LEU A 396 -7.13 -11.03 -7.27
N SER A 397 -5.97 -11.56 -6.93
CA SER A 397 -4.84 -11.60 -7.85
C SER A 397 -5.04 -12.76 -8.83
N VAL A 398 -5.07 -12.44 -10.13
CA VAL A 398 -5.32 -13.41 -11.19
C VAL A 398 -4.20 -13.30 -12.22
N ALA A 399 -3.68 -14.44 -12.68
CA ALA A 399 -2.72 -14.44 -13.78
C ALA A 399 -3.37 -13.91 -15.07
N GLU A 400 -2.58 -13.26 -15.93
CA GLU A 400 -3.07 -12.85 -17.25
C GLU A 400 -3.58 -14.05 -18.06
N GLY A 401 -4.65 -13.84 -18.83
CA GLY A 401 -5.26 -14.89 -19.62
C GLY A 401 -6.72 -14.65 -19.95
N SER A 402 -7.32 -15.63 -20.62
CA SER A 402 -8.75 -15.67 -20.89
C SER A 402 -9.41 -16.64 -19.92
N TYR A 403 -10.57 -16.26 -19.40
CA TYR A 403 -11.33 -17.03 -18.41
C TYR A 403 -12.81 -17.01 -18.76
N ASP A 404 -13.53 -18.08 -18.45
CA ASP A 404 -14.98 -18.05 -18.36
C ASP A 404 -15.38 -17.76 -16.91
N VAL A 405 -16.21 -16.74 -16.74
CA VAL A 405 -16.93 -16.46 -15.50
C VAL A 405 -18.29 -17.14 -15.56
N ILE A 406 -18.56 -17.99 -14.58
CA ILE A 406 -19.85 -18.66 -14.41
C ILE A 406 -20.33 -18.39 -12.99
N VAL A 407 -21.60 -18.01 -12.85
CA VAL A 407 -22.23 -17.77 -11.55
C VAL A 407 -23.40 -18.72 -11.41
N THR A 408 -23.43 -19.50 -10.34
CA THR A 408 -24.53 -20.44 -10.03
C THR A 408 -25.12 -20.11 -8.67
N PRO A 409 -26.37 -20.50 -8.39
CA PRO A 409 -26.80 -20.67 -7.01
C PRO A 409 -25.81 -21.50 -6.19
N THR A 410 -25.68 -21.16 -4.91
CA THR A 410 -24.79 -21.88 -4.00
C THR A 410 -25.13 -23.37 -3.95
N GLY A 411 -24.12 -24.21 -4.15
CA GLY A 411 -24.25 -25.67 -4.11
C GLY A 411 -24.88 -26.30 -5.35
N THR A 412 -25.15 -25.52 -6.41
CA THR A 412 -25.63 -26.05 -7.70
C THR A 412 -24.57 -25.86 -8.80
N LYS A 413 -24.85 -26.39 -10.00
CA LYS A 413 -24.03 -26.21 -11.21
C LYS A 413 -24.82 -25.60 -12.37
N ASP A 414 -26.03 -25.15 -12.09
CA ASP A 414 -26.91 -24.51 -13.06
C ASP A 414 -26.53 -23.03 -13.17
N ALA A 415 -25.93 -22.64 -14.29
CA ALA A 415 -25.50 -21.27 -14.52
C ALA A 415 -26.71 -20.31 -14.50
N ALA A 416 -26.67 -19.33 -13.61
CA ALA A 416 -27.58 -18.20 -13.56
C ALA A 416 -27.04 -17.01 -14.37
N ILE A 417 -25.71 -16.83 -14.39
CA ILE A 417 -24.99 -15.92 -15.28
C ILE A 417 -23.84 -16.69 -15.94
N GLY A 418 -23.62 -16.43 -17.23
CA GLY A 418 -22.53 -17.03 -18.00
C GLY A 418 -22.88 -18.41 -18.58
N PRO A 419 -21.89 -19.13 -19.15
CA PRO A 419 -20.47 -18.77 -19.21
C PRO A 419 -20.25 -17.47 -19.98
N ALA A 420 -19.48 -16.54 -19.39
CA ALA A 420 -19.09 -15.29 -20.01
C ALA A 420 -17.56 -15.23 -20.09
N THR A 421 -17.03 -15.25 -21.31
CA THR A 421 -15.58 -15.17 -21.53
C THR A 421 -15.09 -13.74 -21.30
N ILE A 422 -14.10 -13.60 -20.44
CA ILE A 422 -13.36 -12.37 -20.18
C ILE A 422 -11.88 -12.54 -20.52
N SER A 423 -11.20 -11.42 -20.77
CA SER A 423 -9.76 -11.36 -20.98
C SER A 423 -9.15 -10.42 -19.95
N LEU A 424 -8.16 -10.93 -19.21
CA LEU A 424 -7.46 -10.20 -18.16
C LEU A 424 -6.00 -10.04 -18.57
N SER A 425 -5.48 -8.82 -18.48
CA SER A 425 -4.08 -8.49 -18.76
C SER A 425 -3.35 -8.19 -17.45
N ALA A 426 -2.07 -8.52 -17.36
CA ALA A 426 -1.24 -8.12 -16.22
C ALA A 426 -1.18 -6.58 -16.14
N GLY A 427 -1.21 -6.02 -14.93
CA GLY A 427 -1.38 -4.59 -14.69
C GLY A 427 -2.81 -4.08 -14.85
N GLY A 428 -3.77 -4.94 -15.20
CA GLY A 428 -5.17 -4.58 -15.35
C GLY A 428 -5.93 -4.58 -14.02
N VAL A 429 -6.87 -3.64 -13.87
CA VAL A 429 -7.81 -3.58 -12.74
C VAL A 429 -9.21 -3.78 -13.30
N TYR A 430 -9.98 -4.68 -12.69
CA TYR A 430 -11.23 -5.17 -13.23
C TYR A 430 -12.26 -5.31 -12.12
N THR A 431 -13.45 -4.73 -12.29
CA THR A 431 -14.57 -4.93 -11.36
C THR A 431 -15.80 -5.46 -12.10
N ILE A 432 -16.38 -6.54 -11.58
CA ILE A 432 -17.64 -7.12 -12.05
C ILE A 432 -18.68 -6.96 -10.94
N ILE A 433 -19.83 -6.34 -11.25
CA ILE A 433 -20.97 -6.25 -10.34
C ILE A 433 -22.11 -7.08 -10.91
N ALA A 434 -22.46 -8.19 -10.26
CA ALA A 434 -23.67 -8.95 -10.61
C ALA A 434 -24.92 -8.12 -10.30
N ARG A 435 -25.95 -8.19 -11.15
CA ARG A 435 -27.18 -7.39 -11.00
C ARG A 435 -28.43 -8.15 -11.46
N ASP A 436 -29.58 -7.69 -10.98
CA ASP A 436 -30.90 -8.04 -11.52
C ASP A 436 -31.11 -7.48 -12.93
N GLY A 437 -32.11 -7.96 -13.66
CA GLY A 437 -32.63 -7.33 -14.86
C GLY A 437 -33.39 -6.03 -14.55
N GLU A 438 -33.67 -5.24 -15.58
CA GLU A 438 -34.49 -4.03 -15.46
C GLU A 438 -35.88 -4.37 -14.90
N GLY A 439 -36.31 -3.66 -13.87
CA GLY A 439 -37.55 -3.95 -13.12
C GLY A 439 -37.41 -5.05 -12.04
N GLY A 440 -36.24 -5.66 -11.88
CA GLY A 440 -35.93 -6.67 -10.87
C GLY A 440 -35.99 -8.12 -11.40
N GLY A 441 -35.31 -9.03 -10.71
CA GLY A 441 -35.31 -10.45 -11.07
C GLY A 441 -34.47 -10.79 -12.31
N ALA A 442 -34.85 -11.87 -13.00
CA ALA A 442 -34.19 -12.32 -14.22
C ALA A 442 -34.64 -11.50 -15.46
N PRO A 443 -33.80 -11.41 -16.52
CA PRO A 443 -32.48 -12.03 -16.66
C PRO A 443 -31.42 -11.27 -15.86
N LEU A 444 -30.68 -12.02 -15.03
CA LEU A 444 -29.52 -11.50 -14.33
C LEU A 444 -28.44 -11.08 -15.33
N GLY A 445 -27.60 -10.15 -14.93
CA GLY A 445 -26.48 -9.70 -15.75
C GLY A 445 -25.37 -9.12 -14.91
N VAL A 446 -24.47 -8.42 -15.57
CA VAL A 446 -23.31 -7.78 -14.94
C VAL A 446 -23.18 -6.33 -15.38
N ILE A 447 -22.62 -5.51 -14.50
CA ILE A 447 -22.03 -4.22 -14.81
C ILE A 447 -20.53 -4.43 -14.77
N LEU A 448 -19.85 -4.04 -15.84
CA LEU A 448 -18.39 -4.13 -15.97
C LEU A 448 -17.80 -2.73 -15.80
N LEU A 449 -16.77 -2.61 -14.97
CA LEU A 449 -16.05 -1.35 -14.72
C LEU A 449 -14.56 -1.52 -15.00
N ASP A 450 -13.84 -0.40 -14.90
CA ASP A 450 -12.38 -0.35 -15.03
C ASP A 450 -11.92 -0.84 -16.42
N ASP A 451 -10.90 -1.69 -16.51
CA ASP A 451 -10.32 -2.10 -17.79
C ASP A 451 -11.20 -3.05 -18.63
N PHE A 452 -12.42 -3.37 -18.18
CA PHE A 452 -13.42 -4.01 -19.03
C PHE A 452 -14.03 -3.06 -20.07
N GLU A 453 -14.17 -1.79 -19.69
CA GLU A 453 -14.78 -0.75 -20.51
C GLU A 453 -13.76 0.39 -20.59
N SER A 454 -12.93 0.42 -21.64
CA SER A 454 -12.10 1.60 -21.89
C SER A 454 -13.01 2.84 -21.91
N PRO A 455 -12.68 3.93 -21.21
CA PRO A 455 -13.53 5.11 -21.23
C PRO A 455 -13.75 5.54 -22.68
N VAL A 456 -15.02 5.69 -23.06
CA VAL A 456 -15.40 6.35 -24.31
C VAL A 456 -14.91 7.78 -24.18
N ASN A 457 -13.78 8.08 -24.83
CA ASN A 457 -13.23 9.44 -24.93
C ASN A 457 -14.22 10.43 -25.55
#